data_AF-A0A6J5DXW2-F1
#
_entry.id   AF-A0A6J5DXW2-F1
#
_cell.length_a   1.000
_cell.length_b   1.000
_cell.length_c   1.000
_cell.angle_alpha   90.00
_cell.angle_beta   90.00
_cell.angle_gamma   90.00
#
_symmetry.space_group_name_H-M   'P 1'
#
loop_
_entity.id
_entity.type
_entity.pdbx_description
1 polymer ?
#
loop_
_entity_poly.entity_id
_entity_poly.type
_entity_poly.pdbx_seq_one_letter_code
_entity_poly.pdbx_strand_id
1 'polypeptide(L)'
;MLHAVIDEVVHRSVSEATTRSGYMRCADYAIVGAQVLTLLTGKPYRSFAGGEVLDFGGGNLYALCTTRERRRTARHLSQLARYHCWIEARHDDIGGRVRKEIVDFTLRHDETVASNLGMPFARAHQAYFWGWDDEHTVPAELHDHPVFAKQGPVWRWAERECTSLLRAYERERPGYFGRQVSRAIDLFADRVEGLG
;
A
#
# COMPACT_ATOMS: atom_id res chain seq x y z
N MET A 1 -15.44 -0.66 11.49
CA MET A 1 -16.23 -1.67 10.77
C MET A 1 -16.13 -1.49 9.26
N LEU A 2 -16.37 -0.28 8.73
CA LEU A 2 -16.30 -0.02 7.28
C LEU A 2 -14.92 -0.26 6.63
N HIS A 3 -13.82 0.15 7.28
CA HIS A 3 -12.46 -0.07 6.74
C HIS A 3 -12.17 -1.55 6.48
N ALA A 4 -12.60 -2.43 7.39
CA ALA A 4 -12.40 -3.88 7.26
C ALA A 4 -13.22 -4.46 6.10
N VAL A 5 -14.43 -3.96 5.87
CA VAL A 5 -15.25 -4.37 4.71
C VAL A 5 -14.57 -3.92 3.41
N ILE A 6 -14.11 -2.67 3.34
CA ILE A 6 -13.41 -2.15 2.14
C ILE A 6 -12.13 -2.93 1.87
N ASP A 7 -11.33 -3.19 2.91
CA ASP A 7 -10.15 -4.03 2.82
C ASP A 7 -10.47 -5.43 2.28
N GLU A 8 -11.49 -6.09 2.83
CA GLU A 8 -11.90 -7.43 2.41
C GLU A 8 -12.29 -7.46 0.92
N VAL A 9 -13.10 -6.52 0.45
CA VAL A 9 -13.57 -6.52 -0.96
C VAL A 9 -12.46 -6.16 -1.94
N VAL A 10 -11.54 -5.27 -1.56
CA VAL A 10 -10.33 -4.97 -2.36
C VAL A 10 -9.42 -6.18 -2.39
N HIS A 11 -9.23 -6.86 -1.26
CA HIS A 11 -8.45 -8.08 -1.22
C HIS A 11 -9.03 -9.16 -2.10
N ARG A 12 -10.34 -9.43 -2.00
CA ARG A 12 -11.01 -10.45 -2.81
C ARG A 12 -10.91 -10.14 -4.29
N SER A 13 -11.17 -8.89 -4.70
CA SER A 13 -11.06 -8.53 -6.12
C SER A 13 -9.64 -8.74 -6.66
N VAL A 14 -8.61 -8.30 -5.95
CA VAL A 14 -7.21 -8.46 -6.39
C VAL A 14 -6.73 -9.91 -6.30
N SER A 15 -7.02 -10.60 -5.20
CA SER A 15 -6.53 -11.96 -4.95
C SER A 15 -7.18 -13.00 -5.86
N GLU A 16 -8.48 -12.88 -6.13
CA GLU A 16 -9.20 -13.81 -7.02
C GLU A 16 -8.79 -13.61 -8.50
N ALA A 17 -8.30 -12.43 -8.86
CA ALA A 17 -7.79 -12.13 -10.21
C ALA A 17 -6.31 -12.49 -10.42
N THR A 18 -5.59 -12.85 -9.36
CA THR A 18 -4.14 -13.09 -9.40
C THR A 18 -3.77 -14.47 -8.87
N THR A 19 -2.60 -14.95 -9.28
CA THR A 19 -2.04 -16.16 -8.67
C THR A 19 -1.42 -15.79 -7.30
N ARG A 20 -1.42 -16.73 -6.35
CA ARG A 20 -0.83 -16.57 -4.99
C ARG A 20 -1.58 -15.64 -4.03
N SER A 21 -2.90 -15.59 -4.11
CA SER A 21 -3.73 -14.87 -3.12
C SER A 21 -3.35 -13.38 -2.95
N GLY A 22 -2.95 -12.72 -4.04
CA GLY A 22 -2.53 -11.31 -4.03
C GLY A 22 -1.10 -11.04 -3.54
N TYR A 23 -0.32 -12.05 -3.14
CA TYR A 23 1.08 -11.84 -2.75
C TYR A 23 1.89 -11.21 -3.91
N MET A 24 2.74 -10.21 -3.59
CA MET A 24 3.54 -9.44 -4.56
C MET A 24 2.71 -8.60 -5.55
N ARG A 25 1.49 -8.20 -5.17
CA ARG A 25 0.58 -7.36 -5.99
C ARG A 25 0.33 -5.97 -5.41
N CYS A 26 1.28 -5.38 -4.68
CA CYS A 26 1.09 -4.06 -4.05
C CYS A 26 0.61 -2.97 -5.01
N ALA A 27 1.07 -2.99 -6.27
CA ALA A 27 0.58 -2.08 -7.31
C ALA A 27 -0.93 -2.22 -7.55
N ASP A 28 -1.44 -3.45 -7.65
CA ASP A 28 -2.85 -3.74 -7.91
C ASP A 28 -3.71 -3.31 -6.72
N TYR A 29 -3.30 -3.64 -5.49
CA TYR A 29 -3.99 -3.19 -4.27
C TYR A 29 -4.05 -1.67 -4.18
N ALA A 30 -2.93 -0.98 -4.43
CA ALA A 30 -2.88 0.47 -4.34
C ALA A 30 -3.76 1.14 -5.42
N ILE A 31 -3.75 0.63 -6.66
CA ILE A 31 -4.56 1.18 -7.75
C ILE A 31 -6.05 0.90 -7.51
N VAL A 32 -6.42 -0.36 -7.31
CA VAL A 32 -7.83 -0.76 -7.11
C VAL A 32 -8.39 -0.08 -5.86
N GLY A 33 -7.64 -0.12 -4.75
CA GLY A 33 -8.01 0.52 -3.50
C GLY A 33 -8.20 2.03 -3.65
N ALA A 34 -7.28 2.75 -4.30
CA ALA A 34 -7.42 4.19 -4.50
C ALA A 34 -8.67 4.55 -5.32
N GLN A 35 -8.98 3.77 -6.36
CA GLN A 35 -10.18 3.99 -7.17
C GLN A 35 -11.46 3.69 -6.39
N VAL A 36 -11.52 2.57 -5.67
CA VAL A 36 -12.66 2.21 -4.79
C VAL A 36 -12.90 3.28 -3.73
N LEU A 37 -11.85 3.70 -3.02
CA LEU A 37 -11.95 4.74 -1.99
C LEU A 37 -12.43 6.07 -2.57
N THR A 38 -11.93 6.44 -3.75
CA THR A 38 -12.36 7.66 -4.44
C THR A 38 -13.85 7.60 -4.81
N LEU A 39 -14.33 6.46 -5.30
CA LEU A 39 -15.74 6.25 -5.63
C LEU A 39 -16.65 6.30 -4.40
N LEU A 40 -16.25 5.62 -3.31
CA LEU A 40 -17.08 5.52 -2.11
C LEU A 40 -17.14 6.83 -1.30
N THR A 41 -16.06 7.61 -1.31
CA THR A 41 -15.95 8.82 -0.45
C THR A 41 -16.12 10.13 -1.21
N GLY A 42 -16.00 10.12 -2.54
CA GLY A 42 -15.92 11.33 -3.35
C GLY A 42 -14.62 12.15 -3.16
N LYS A 43 -13.66 11.65 -2.37
CA LYS A 43 -12.37 12.31 -2.12
C LYS A 43 -11.27 11.73 -3.01
N PRO A 44 -10.26 12.52 -3.42
CA PRO A 44 -9.22 12.04 -4.32
C PRO A 44 -8.18 11.19 -3.57
N TYR A 45 -8.35 9.87 -3.57
CA TYR A 45 -7.31 8.92 -3.16
C TYR A 45 -6.38 8.63 -4.33
N ARG A 46 -5.07 8.58 -4.10
CA ARG A 46 -4.07 8.33 -5.14
C ARG A 46 -3.08 7.27 -4.70
N SER A 47 -2.67 6.44 -5.66
CA SER A 47 -1.63 5.45 -5.46
C SER A 47 -0.23 6.05 -5.62
N PHE A 48 0.69 5.61 -4.78
CA PHE A 48 2.09 6.03 -4.76
C PHE A 48 2.99 4.80 -4.76
N ALA A 49 4.23 4.98 -5.24
CA ALA A 49 5.24 3.94 -5.21
C ALA A 49 6.60 4.51 -4.81
N GLY A 50 7.38 3.71 -4.10
CA GLY A 50 8.69 4.08 -3.63
C GLY A 50 9.27 3.03 -2.71
N GLY A 51 10.00 3.49 -1.68
CA GLY A 51 10.53 2.60 -0.67
C GLY A 51 9.71 2.58 0.60
N GLU A 52 9.91 1.52 1.37
CA GLU A 52 9.25 1.25 2.64
C GLU A 52 10.24 0.58 3.61
N VAL A 53 10.12 0.91 4.89
CA VAL A 53 10.67 0.10 5.98
C VAL A 53 9.55 -0.77 6.53
N LEU A 54 9.74 -2.07 6.44
CA LEU A 54 8.88 -3.07 7.07
C LEU A 54 9.36 -3.29 8.51
N ASP A 55 8.41 -3.32 9.44
CA ASP A 55 8.63 -3.76 10.81
C ASP A 55 8.04 -5.16 10.98
N PHE A 56 8.87 -6.14 11.28
CA PHE A 56 8.48 -7.53 11.57
C PHE A 56 8.38 -7.81 13.08
N GLY A 57 8.65 -6.82 13.95
CA GLY A 57 8.57 -6.93 15.39
C GLY A 57 9.88 -7.37 16.04
N GLY A 58 10.03 -7.11 17.34
CA GLY A 58 11.25 -7.44 18.09
C GLY A 58 12.51 -6.72 17.58
N GLY A 59 12.36 -5.55 16.97
CA GLY A 59 13.44 -4.79 16.34
C GLY A 59 13.86 -5.31 14.95
N ASN A 60 13.13 -6.27 14.37
CA ASN A 60 13.43 -6.78 13.03
C ASN A 60 12.88 -5.83 11.96
N LEU A 61 13.68 -4.87 11.53
CA LEU A 61 13.33 -3.91 10.49
C LEU A 61 14.02 -4.23 9.16
N TYR A 62 13.31 -4.06 8.04
CA TYR A 62 13.84 -4.29 6.71
C TYR A 62 13.43 -3.21 5.71
N ALA A 63 14.40 -2.64 4.97
CA ALA A 63 14.13 -1.67 3.91
C ALA A 63 13.90 -2.33 2.54
N LEU A 64 12.69 -2.14 2.01
CA LEU A 64 12.39 -2.25 0.60
C LEU A 64 12.76 -0.95 -0.10
N CYS A 65 13.86 -0.96 -0.85
CA CYS A 65 14.28 0.20 -1.63
C CYS A 65 14.94 -0.27 -2.93
N THR A 66 14.44 0.24 -4.05
CA THR A 66 15.05 0.03 -5.35
C THR A 66 16.40 0.78 -5.39
N THR A 67 17.36 0.30 -6.18
CA THR A 67 18.61 1.06 -6.39
C THR A 67 18.36 2.27 -7.29
N ARG A 68 19.09 3.36 -7.08
CA ARG A 68 19.02 4.57 -7.94
C ARG A 68 19.22 4.27 -9.42
N GLU A 69 20.13 3.35 -9.75
CA GLU A 69 20.40 2.93 -11.12
C GLU A 69 19.17 2.29 -11.76
N ARG A 70 18.61 1.24 -11.13
CA ARG A 70 17.37 0.58 -11.61
C ARG A 70 16.21 1.55 -11.78
N ARG A 71 16.01 2.49 -10.85
CA ARG A 71 14.95 3.50 -11.00
C ARG A 71 15.07 4.33 -12.28
N ARG A 72 16.29 4.66 -12.68
CA ARG A 72 16.55 5.50 -13.86
C ARG A 72 16.45 4.71 -15.17
N THR A 73 16.76 3.42 -15.13
CA THR A 73 16.80 2.57 -16.33
C THR A 73 15.52 1.79 -16.55
N ALA A 74 14.70 1.57 -15.52
CA ALA A 74 13.42 0.89 -15.64
C ALA A 74 12.48 1.61 -16.63
N ARG A 75 11.76 0.81 -17.41
CA ARG A 75 10.69 1.22 -18.34
C ARG A 75 9.35 0.62 -17.93
N HIS A 76 9.37 -0.47 -17.16
CA HIS A 76 8.18 -1.10 -16.60
C HIS A 76 8.31 -1.26 -15.09
N LEU A 77 7.17 -1.21 -14.40
CA LEU A 77 7.12 -1.35 -12.93
C LEU A 77 7.74 -2.68 -12.45
N SER A 78 7.56 -3.76 -13.21
CA SER A 78 8.14 -5.08 -12.93
C SER A 78 9.67 -5.11 -12.88
N GLN A 79 10.35 -4.11 -13.48
CA GLN A 79 11.82 -4.06 -13.54
C GLN A 79 12.46 -3.40 -12.32
N LEU A 80 11.69 -2.64 -11.52
CA LEU A 80 12.22 -1.92 -10.36
C LEU A 80 12.85 -2.88 -9.35
N ALA A 81 12.12 -3.96 -9.00
CA ALA A 81 12.43 -4.88 -7.92
C ALA A 81 12.59 -4.17 -6.55
N ARG A 82 12.08 -4.76 -5.46
CA ARG A 82 12.15 -4.16 -4.10
C ARG A 82 11.61 -2.72 -4.07
N TYR A 83 10.33 -2.57 -4.40
CA TYR A 83 9.57 -1.34 -4.21
C TYR A 83 8.28 -1.70 -3.48
N HIS A 84 7.62 -0.69 -2.94
CA HIS A 84 6.29 -0.83 -2.37
C HIS A 84 5.30 0.18 -2.95
N CYS A 85 4.01 -0.15 -2.89
CA CYS A 85 2.92 0.72 -3.31
C CYS A 85 1.87 0.85 -2.21
N TRP A 86 1.42 2.08 -1.97
CA TRP A 86 0.41 2.43 -0.98
C TRP A 86 -0.51 3.52 -1.54
N ILE A 87 -1.50 3.92 -0.76
CA ILE A 87 -2.48 4.95 -1.11
C ILE A 87 -2.32 6.14 -0.17
N GLU A 88 -2.43 7.34 -0.71
CA GLU A 88 -2.53 8.57 0.09
C GLU A 88 -3.75 9.40 -0.32
N ALA A 89 -4.35 10.07 0.66
CA ALA A 89 -5.34 11.13 0.45
C ALA A 89 -5.01 12.34 1.33
N ARG A 90 -5.29 13.55 0.82
CA ARG A 90 -5.17 14.80 1.57
C ARG A 90 -6.56 15.25 1.99
N HIS A 91 -6.70 15.59 3.26
CA HIS A 91 -7.94 16.04 3.87
C HIS A 91 -7.70 17.38 4.57
N ASP A 92 -8.54 18.37 4.27
CA ASP A 92 -8.57 19.62 5.03
C ASP A 92 -9.29 19.36 6.36
N ASP A 93 -8.65 19.67 7.47
CA ASP A 93 -9.30 19.64 8.78
C ASP A 93 -10.10 20.92 9.05
N ILE A 94 -10.89 20.91 10.13
CA ILE A 94 -11.76 22.03 10.53
C ILE A 94 -10.94 23.31 10.83
N GLY A 95 -9.64 23.19 11.10
CA GLY A 95 -8.72 24.29 11.33
C GLY A 95 -7.93 24.74 10.09
N GLY A 96 -8.22 24.19 8.91
CA GLY A 96 -7.49 24.49 7.67
C GLY A 96 -6.12 23.85 7.56
N ARG A 97 -5.77 22.93 8.48
CA ARG A 97 -4.56 22.09 8.36
C ARG A 97 -4.87 20.92 7.44
N VAL A 98 -3.96 20.68 6.49
CA VAL A 98 -4.03 19.54 5.59
C VAL A 98 -3.42 18.33 6.29
N ARG A 99 -4.22 17.31 6.55
CA ARG A 99 -3.75 16.00 7.04
C ARG A 99 -3.65 15.01 5.90
N LYS A 100 -2.69 14.09 6.01
CA LYS A 100 -2.47 13.03 5.02
C LYS A 100 -2.89 11.71 5.63
N GLU A 101 -3.85 11.06 4.98
CA GLU A 101 -4.27 9.70 5.30
C GLU A 101 -3.49 8.72 4.43
N ILE A 102 -3.06 7.61 5.03
CA ILE A 102 -2.28 6.57 4.40
C ILE A 102 -3.05 5.25 4.51
N VAL A 103 -3.19 4.54 3.39
CA VAL A 103 -3.85 3.23 3.33
C VAL A 103 -2.97 2.23 2.61
N ASP A 104 -2.85 1.03 3.19
CA ASP A 104 -2.08 -0.08 2.65
C ASP A 104 -2.80 -1.40 2.96
N PHE A 105 -3.36 -2.03 1.92
CA PHE A 105 -4.13 -3.27 2.02
C PHE A 105 -3.26 -4.54 1.99
N THR A 106 -1.94 -4.39 2.05
CA THR A 106 -0.99 -5.49 1.83
C THR A 106 -0.27 -5.99 3.07
N LEU A 107 -0.46 -5.36 4.24
CA LEU A 107 0.18 -5.79 5.50
C LEU A 107 -0.12 -7.27 5.86
N ARG A 108 -1.24 -7.81 5.36
CA ARG A 108 -1.57 -9.24 5.43
C ARG A 108 -0.46 -10.16 4.91
N HIS A 109 0.46 -9.63 4.10
CA HIS A 109 1.55 -10.35 3.48
C HIS A 109 2.90 -10.20 4.20
N ASP A 110 3.01 -9.36 5.23
CA ASP A 110 4.28 -9.06 5.90
C ASP A 110 4.96 -10.31 6.47
N GLU A 111 4.20 -11.22 7.08
CA GLU A 111 4.73 -12.50 7.58
C GLU A 111 5.30 -13.36 6.44
N THR A 112 4.63 -13.37 5.28
CA THR A 112 5.14 -14.06 4.09
C THR A 112 6.42 -13.40 3.56
N VAL A 113 6.50 -12.06 3.61
CA VAL A 113 7.71 -11.33 3.23
C VAL A 113 8.86 -11.65 4.17
N ALA A 114 8.64 -11.60 5.49
CA ALA A 114 9.64 -11.93 6.51
C ALA A 114 10.17 -13.36 6.30
N SER A 115 9.27 -14.34 6.11
CA SER A 115 9.64 -15.73 5.82
C SER A 115 10.51 -15.86 4.57
N ASN A 116 10.18 -15.15 3.48
CA ASN A 116 10.96 -15.19 2.24
C ASN A 116 12.33 -14.51 2.36
N LEU A 117 12.47 -13.57 3.30
CA LEU A 117 13.73 -12.92 3.63
C LEU A 117 14.56 -13.70 4.66
N GLY A 118 14.02 -14.81 5.20
CA GLY A 118 14.66 -15.55 6.28
C GLY A 118 14.73 -14.77 7.60
N MET A 119 13.82 -13.81 7.79
CA MET A 119 13.75 -12.96 8.98
C MET A 119 12.64 -13.42 9.94
N PRO A 120 12.84 -13.33 11.26
CA PRO A 120 11.78 -13.60 12.23
C PRO A 120 10.60 -12.63 12.09
N PHE A 121 9.39 -13.13 12.34
CA PHE A 121 8.17 -12.33 12.45
C PHE A 121 7.58 -12.50 13.86
N ALA A 122 7.40 -11.38 14.56
CA ALA A 122 6.96 -11.32 15.95
C ALA A 122 5.81 -10.33 16.17
N ARG A 123 5.29 -9.70 15.10
CA ARG A 123 4.12 -8.82 15.20
C ARG A 123 2.82 -9.60 15.21
N ALA A 124 1.79 -9.00 15.80
CA ALA A 124 0.43 -9.46 15.62
C ALA A 124 0.02 -9.34 14.15
N HIS A 125 -0.78 -10.29 13.67
CA HIS A 125 -1.31 -10.25 12.32
C HIS A 125 -2.13 -8.98 12.10
N GLN A 126 -1.89 -8.31 10.96
CA GLN A 126 -2.61 -7.12 10.55
C GLN A 126 -2.92 -7.25 9.05
N ALA A 127 -4.20 -7.17 8.69
CA ALA A 127 -4.61 -7.33 7.29
C ALA A 127 -4.25 -6.11 6.43
N TYR A 128 -4.38 -4.92 7.02
CA TYR A 128 -4.16 -3.64 6.38
C TYR A 128 -3.73 -2.57 7.38
N PHE A 129 -3.12 -1.51 6.86
CA PHE A 129 -2.93 -0.25 7.56
C PHE A 129 -3.86 0.81 6.97
N TRP A 130 -4.50 1.58 7.85
CA TRP A 130 -5.32 2.72 7.47
C TRP A 130 -5.29 3.73 8.61
N GLY A 131 -4.56 4.83 8.43
CA GLY A 131 -4.36 5.81 9.49
C GLY A 131 -3.74 7.10 9.01
N TRP A 132 -3.56 8.03 9.94
CA TRP A 132 -2.98 9.34 9.66
C TRP A 132 -1.45 9.30 9.69
N ASP A 133 -0.81 10.00 8.75
CA ASP A 133 0.66 10.06 8.63
C ASP A 133 1.33 10.67 9.86
N ASP A 134 0.69 11.65 10.50
CA ASP A 134 1.17 12.30 11.73
C ASP A 134 1.02 11.44 12.99
N GLU A 135 0.18 10.39 12.93
CA GLU A 135 0.02 9.39 13.99
C GLU A 135 0.91 8.16 13.76
N HIS A 136 1.28 7.88 12.49
CA HIS A 136 2.15 6.77 12.10
C HIS A 136 3.60 7.23 11.94
N THR A 137 4.15 7.82 13.00
CA THR A 137 5.56 8.23 13.04
C THR A 137 6.48 7.07 13.43
N VAL A 138 7.76 7.14 13.06
CA VAL A 138 8.75 6.16 13.55
C VAL A 138 9.03 6.46 15.04
N PRO A 139 8.90 5.46 15.94
CA PRO A 139 9.24 5.62 17.35
C PRO A 139 10.67 6.12 17.55
N ALA A 140 10.88 7.02 18.53
CA ALA A 140 12.16 7.69 18.75
C ALA A 140 13.31 6.71 18.99
N GLU A 141 13.04 5.61 19.69
CA GLU A 141 13.98 4.52 19.96
C GLU A 141 14.49 3.81 18.69
N LEU A 142 13.79 3.95 17.57
CA LEU A 142 14.18 3.37 16.28
C LEU A 142 14.88 4.38 15.36
N HIS A 143 14.99 5.66 15.73
CA HIS A 143 15.53 6.70 14.83
C HIS A 143 16.97 6.42 14.40
N ASP A 144 17.78 5.87 15.30
CA ASP A 144 19.18 5.51 15.02
C ASP A 144 19.35 4.12 14.40
N HIS A 145 18.25 3.40 14.12
CA HIS A 145 18.35 2.07 13.53
C HIS A 145 18.97 2.15 12.11
N PRO A 146 19.95 1.30 11.77
CA PRO A 146 20.69 1.38 10.50
C PRO A 146 19.82 1.37 9.23
N VAL A 147 18.61 0.79 9.32
CA VAL A 147 17.63 0.76 8.23
C VAL A 147 17.23 2.16 7.77
N PHE A 148 17.24 3.16 8.66
CA PHE A 148 16.84 4.54 8.41
C PHE A 148 17.97 5.46 7.97
N ALA A 149 19.22 4.97 7.96
CA ALA A 149 20.41 5.80 7.76
C ALA A 149 20.44 6.62 6.45
N LYS A 150 19.67 6.23 5.42
CA LYS A 150 19.65 6.91 4.12
C LYS A 150 18.46 7.86 3.93
N GLN A 151 17.30 7.47 4.43
CA GLN A 151 16.01 8.15 4.17
C GLN A 151 15.48 8.91 5.38
N GLY A 152 16.13 8.79 6.54
CA GLY A 152 15.65 9.31 7.81
C GLY A 152 14.57 8.41 8.43
N PRO A 153 14.04 8.79 9.61
CA PRO A 153 13.07 8.00 10.37
C PRO A 153 11.67 8.10 9.74
N VAL A 154 11.50 7.54 8.54
CA VAL A 154 10.23 7.48 7.82
C VAL A 154 9.91 6.05 7.43
N TRP A 155 8.65 5.63 7.62
CA TRP A 155 8.19 4.30 7.22
C TRP A 155 8.12 4.14 5.71
N ARG A 156 7.75 5.19 4.98
CA ARG A 156 7.54 5.16 3.52
C ARG A 156 8.01 6.46 2.89
N TRP A 157 8.54 6.37 1.68
CA TRP A 157 8.94 7.55 0.91
C TRP A 157 8.62 7.35 -0.57
N ALA A 158 7.82 8.26 -1.13
CA ALA A 158 7.48 8.22 -2.54
C ALA A 158 8.70 8.54 -3.40
N GLU A 159 8.91 7.74 -4.44
CA GLU A 159 9.96 7.98 -5.44
C GLU A 159 9.29 8.34 -6.76
N ARG A 160 9.71 9.45 -7.37
CA ARG A 160 9.06 10.01 -8.55
C ARG A 160 9.05 9.02 -9.72
N GLU A 161 10.18 8.36 -9.97
CA GLU A 161 10.34 7.38 -11.05
C GLU A 161 9.43 6.16 -10.81
N CYS A 162 9.40 5.63 -9.58
CA CYS A 162 8.54 4.51 -9.20
C CYS A 162 7.06 4.87 -9.37
N THR A 163 6.64 6.04 -8.86
CA THR A 163 5.25 6.51 -8.97
C THR A 163 4.86 6.78 -10.42
N SER A 164 5.78 7.25 -11.26
CA SER A 164 5.53 7.44 -12.70
C SER A 164 5.31 6.11 -13.42
N LEU A 165 6.10 5.09 -13.08
CA LEU A 165 5.93 3.73 -13.60
C LEU A 165 4.64 3.07 -13.10
N LEU A 166 4.22 3.33 -11.86
CA LEU A 166 2.93 2.87 -11.34
C LEU A 166 1.76 3.45 -12.15
N ARG A 167 1.81 4.76 -12.44
CA ARG A 167 0.79 5.42 -13.27
C ARG A 167 0.82 4.94 -14.73
N ALA A 168 1.99 4.57 -15.25
CA ALA A 168 2.08 3.93 -16.57
C ALA A 168 1.44 2.53 -16.53
N TYR A 169 1.76 1.73 -15.51
CA TYR A 169 1.21 0.40 -15.28
C TYR A 169 -0.32 0.39 -15.22
N GLU A 170 -0.91 1.37 -14.54
CA GLU A 170 -2.35 1.64 -14.50
C GLU A 170 -2.93 1.93 -15.89
N ARG A 171 -2.36 2.93 -16.58
CA ARG A 171 -2.85 3.39 -17.89
C ARG A 171 -2.73 2.35 -19.01
N GLU A 172 -1.76 1.45 -18.93
CA GLU A 172 -1.59 0.35 -19.88
C GLU A 172 -2.69 -0.72 -19.75
N ARG A 173 -3.42 -0.77 -18.63
CA ARG A 173 -4.34 -1.87 -18.31
C ARG A 173 -5.73 -1.39 -17.83
N PRO A 174 -6.38 -0.42 -18.52
CA PRO A 174 -7.62 0.18 -18.04
C PRO A 174 -8.74 -0.85 -17.86
N GLY A 175 -8.86 -1.81 -18.78
CA GLY A 175 -9.87 -2.87 -18.68
C GLY A 175 -9.64 -3.87 -17.54
N TYR A 176 -8.40 -4.10 -17.12
CA TYR A 176 -8.11 -4.95 -15.96
C TYR A 176 -8.53 -4.25 -14.67
N PHE A 177 -8.07 -3.02 -14.45
CA PHE A 177 -8.38 -2.27 -13.24
C PHE A 177 -9.87 -1.94 -13.16
N GLY A 178 -10.51 -1.57 -14.26
CA GLY A 178 -11.95 -1.34 -14.30
C GLY A 178 -12.76 -2.56 -13.85
N ARG A 179 -12.37 -3.78 -14.26
CA ARG A 179 -13.03 -5.01 -13.79
C ARG A 179 -12.81 -5.26 -12.30
N GLN A 180 -11.60 -5.03 -11.77
CA GLN A 180 -11.34 -5.24 -10.34
C GLN A 180 -12.07 -4.22 -9.46
N VAL A 181 -12.15 -2.96 -9.90
CA VAL A 181 -12.92 -1.93 -9.19
C VAL A 181 -14.40 -2.26 -9.22
N SER A 182 -14.97 -2.61 -10.39
CA SER A 182 -16.37 -3.04 -10.48
C SER A 182 -16.66 -4.20 -9.53
N ARG A 183 -15.84 -5.24 -9.57
CA ARG A 183 -15.98 -6.41 -8.67
C ARG A 183 -15.92 -6.02 -7.20
N ALA A 184 -14.99 -5.14 -6.82
CA ALA A 184 -14.87 -4.68 -5.44
C ALA A 184 -16.11 -3.90 -4.98
N ILE A 185 -16.70 -3.07 -5.86
CA ILE A 185 -17.94 -2.33 -5.57
C ILE A 185 -19.14 -3.26 -5.47
N ASP A 186 -19.26 -4.25 -6.36
CA ASP A 186 -20.34 -5.25 -6.31
C ASP A 186 -20.28 -6.04 -4.99
N LEU A 187 -19.09 -6.53 -4.63
CA LEU A 187 -18.86 -7.22 -3.36
C LEU A 187 -19.13 -6.32 -2.14
N PHE A 188 -18.85 -5.02 -2.25
CA PHE A 188 -19.13 -4.05 -1.20
C PHE A 188 -20.63 -3.87 -1.01
N ALA A 189 -21.38 -3.70 -2.11
CA ALA A 189 -22.83 -3.56 -2.09
C ALA A 189 -23.49 -4.79 -1.45
N ASP A 190 -23.14 -6.00 -1.90
CA ASP A 190 -23.63 -7.26 -1.32
C ASP A 190 -23.38 -7.34 0.19
N ARG A 191 -22.20 -6.89 0.64
CA ARG A 191 -21.82 -6.96 2.05
C ARG A 191 -22.58 -5.94 2.89
N VAL A 192 -22.83 -4.74 2.38
CA VAL A 192 -23.58 -3.70 3.08
C VAL A 192 -25.07 -4.04 3.14
N GLU A 193 -25.65 -4.55 2.05
CA GLU A 193 -27.06 -4.99 2.01
C GLU A 193 -27.30 -6.16 2.97
N GLY A 194 -26.37 -7.13 3.03
CA GLY A 194 -26.47 -8.24 3.98
C GLY A 194 -26.22 -7.89 5.46
N LEU A 195 -25.91 -6.63 5.77
CA LEU A 195 -25.80 -6.11 7.14
C LEU A 195 -27.05 -5.32 7.59
N GLY A 196 -27.97 -5.02 6.67
CA GLY A 196 -29.27 -4.37 6.96
C GLY A 196 -30.36 -5.38 7.24
#